data_AF-A0A0V0WTT0-F1
#
_entry.id   AF-A0A0V0WTT0-F1
#
_cell.length_a   1.000
_cell.length_b   1.000
_cell.length_c   1.000
_cell.angle_alpha   90.00
_cell.angle_beta   90.00
_cell.angle_gamma   90.00
#
_symmetry.space_group_name_H-M   'P 1'
#
loop_
_entity.id
_entity.type
_entity.pdbx_description
1 polymer ?
#
loop_
_entity_poly.entity_id
_entity_poly.type
_entity_poly.pdbx_seq_one_letter_code
_entity_poly.pdbx_strand_id
1 'polypeptide(L)' 'MLALVWVTRHFRPYLYGRKFTARTDHNELRWLRNFREPEGQVARWLERLAEYEFEVVHRPGQQHRNADALSRRV' A
#
# COMPACT_ATOMS: atom_id res chain seq x y z
N MET A 1 -5.94 -2.99 -0.13
CA MET A 1 -4.77 -3.42 -0.91
C MET A 1 -4.69 -2.81 -2.31
N LEU A 2 -5.80 -2.81 -3.09
CA LEU A 2 -5.85 -2.21 -4.43
C LEU A 2 -5.37 -0.75 -4.51
N ALA A 3 -5.76 0.09 -3.53
CA ALA A 3 -5.34 1.49 -3.49
C ALA A 3 -3.81 1.65 -3.44
N LEU A 4 -3.10 0.78 -2.71
CA LEU A 4 -1.65 0.82 -2.63
C LEU A 4 -1.01 0.49 -3.98
N VAL A 5 -1.49 -0.57 -4.64
CA VAL A 5 -1.02 -0.98 -5.98
C VAL A 5 -1.27 0.12 -7.01
N TRP A 6 -2.41 0.81 -6.91
CA TRP A 6 -2.74 1.91 -7.81
C TRP A 6 -1.83 3.12 -7.58
N VAL A 7 -1.62 3.52 -6.32
CA VAL A 7 -0.73 4.63 -5.95
C VAL A 7 0.70 4.34 -6.38
N THR A 8 1.24 3.14 -6.12
CA THR A 8 2.61 2.81 -6.55
C THR A 8 2.75 2.80 -8.06
N ARG A 9 1.72 2.37 -8.80
CA ARG A 9 1.70 2.47 -10.26
C ARG A 9 1.65 3.92 -10.75
N HIS A 10 0.80 4.75 -10.16
CA HIS A 10 0.60 6.14 -10.58
C HIS A 10 1.83 7.00 -10.28
N PHE A 11 2.41 6.84 -9.09
CA PHE A 11 3.58 7.60 -8.65
C PHE A 11 4.90 6.86 -8.88
N ARG A 12 4.93 5.85 -9.76
CA ARG A 12 6.14 5.09 -10.09
C ARG A 12 7.36 5.98 -10.39
N PRO A 13 7.26 7.07 -11.17
CA PRO A 13 8.41 7.95 -11.44
C PRO A 13 9.03 8.59 -10.18
N TYR A 14 8.25 8.71 -9.10
CA TYR A 14 8.69 9.33 -7.85
C TYR A 14 9.12 8.31 -6.79
N LEU A 15 8.56 7.10 -6.85
CA LEU A 15 8.72 6.06 -5.84
C LEU A 15 9.77 5.02 -6.23
N TYR A 16 10.02 4.83 -7.52
CA TYR A 16 10.98 3.83 -7.99
C TYR A 16 12.41 4.19 -7.55
N GLY A 17 13.11 3.23 -6.95
CA GLY A 17 14.48 3.41 -6.43
C GLY A 17 14.60 4.27 -5.16
N ARG A 18 13.48 4.62 -4.50
CA ARG A 18 13.47 5.39 -3.25
C ARG A 18 12.71 4.67 -2.15
N LYS A 19 13.23 4.78 -0.91
CA LYS A 19 12.54 4.34 0.30
C LYS A 19 11.39 5.29 0.62
N PHE A 20 10.19 4.75 0.82
CA PHE A 20 9.03 5.54 1.26
C PHE A 20 8.19 4.83 2.31
N THR A 21 7.37 5.60 3.02
CA THR A 21 6.45 5.07 4.05
C THR A 21 5.02 5.14 3.54
N ALA A 22 4.37 3.99 3.39
CA ALA A 22 2.96 3.87 3.10
C ALA A 22 2.15 3.87 4.42
N ARG A 23 1.40 4.94 4.67
CA ARG A 23 0.49 5.02 5.82
C ARG A 23 -0.90 4.56 5.42
N THR A 24 -1.42 3.58 6.14
CA THR A 24 -2.71 2.96 5.85
C THR A 24 -3.47 2.66 7.14
N ASP A 25 -4.79 2.75 7.09
CA ASP A 25 -5.72 2.32 8.14
C ASP A 25 -6.01 0.81 8.09
N HIS A 26 -5.65 0.15 6.98
CA HIS A 26 -5.82 -1.30 6.81
C HIS A 26 -4.65 -2.08 7.40
N ASN A 27 -4.89 -2.74 8.52
CA ASN A 27 -3.90 -3.47 9.30
C ASN A 27 -3.32 -4.71 8.56
N GLU A 28 -4.10 -5.30 7.65
CA GLU A 28 -3.70 -6.43 6.80
C GLU A 28 -2.48 -6.10 5.92
N LEU A 29 -2.32 -4.83 5.54
CA LEU A 29 -1.21 -4.41 4.71
C LEU A 29 0.14 -4.49 5.43
N ARG A 30 0.14 -4.50 6.77
CA ARG A 30 1.36 -4.68 7.58
C ARG A 30 1.98 -6.07 7.35
N TRP A 31 1.16 -7.05 7.01
CA TRP A 31 1.57 -8.43 6.81
C TRP A 31 1.94 -8.76 5.36
N LEU A 32 1.88 -7.80 4.42
CA LEU A 32 2.22 -8.08 3.01
C LEU A 32 3.61 -8.68 2.84
N ARG A 33 4.61 -8.19 3.61
CA ARG A 33 5.97 -8.72 3.55
C ARG A 33 6.13 -10.12 4.18
N ASN A 34 5.18 -10.51 5.04
CA ASN A 34 5.18 -11.80 5.73
C ASN A 34 4.18 -12.78 5.12
N PHE A 35 3.57 -12.45 3.98
CA PHE A 35 2.57 -13.28 3.35
C PHE A 35 3.24 -14.51 2.72
N ARG A 36 3.03 -15.68 3.33
CA ARG A 36 3.77 -16.91 2.99
C ARG A 36 3.27 -17.59 1.71
N GLU A 37 1.97 -17.51 1.43
CA GLU A 37 1.33 -18.13 0.27
C GLU A 37 0.28 -17.18 -0.33
N PRO A 38 0.71 -16.18 -1.11
CA PRO A 38 -0.23 -15.37 -1.86
C PRO A 38 -0.70 -16.13 -3.10
N GLU A 39 -2.02 -16.19 -3.30
CA GLU A 39 -2.63 -16.84 -4.46
C GLU A 39 -3.33 -15.83 -5.39
N GLY A 40 -3.41 -16.18 -6.68
CA GLY A 40 -4.18 -15.45 -7.68
C GLY A 40 -3.79 -13.97 -7.83
N GLN A 41 -4.77 -13.08 -7.68
CA GLN A 41 -4.57 -11.64 -7.90
C GLN A 41 -3.65 -10.99 -6.84
N VAL A 42 -3.63 -11.54 -5.62
CA VAL A 42 -2.81 -11.03 -4.51
C VAL A 42 -1.32 -11.28 -4.77
N ALA A 43 -0.97 -12.45 -5.32
CA ALA A 43 0.41 -12.77 -5.72
C ALA A 43 0.95 -11.75 -6.74
N ARG A 44 0.17 -11.48 -7.80
CA ARG A 44 0.53 -10.48 -8.83
C ARG A 44 0.73 -9.08 -8.27
N TRP A 45 -0.07 -8.71 -7.27
CA TRP A 45 0.07 -7.42 -6.59
C TRP A 45 1.32 -7.38 -5.72
N LEU A 46 1.65 -8.49 -5.03
CA LEU A 46 2.86 -8.61 -4.23
C LEU A 46 4.12 -8.55 -5.10
N GLU A 47 4.16 -9.26 -6.24
CA GLU A 47 5.27 -9.18 -7.20
C GLU A 47 5.50 -7.74 -7.66
N ARG A 48 4.43 -7.02 -8.01
CA ARG A 48 4.53 -5.60 -8.40
C ARG A 48 5.06 -4.73 -7.27
N LEU A 49 4.60 -4.97 -6.05
CA LEU A 49 5.01 -4.21 -4.88
C LEU A 49 6.45 -4.54 -4.45
N ALA A 50 6.95 -5.74 -4.75
CA ALA A 50 8.31 -6.16 -4.47
C ALA A 50 9.37 -5.34 -5.23
N GLU A 51 9.01 -4.68 -6.35
CA GLU A 51 9.88 -3.73 -7.06
C GLU A 51 10.17 -2.44 -6.24
N TYR A 52 9.42 -2.18 -5.18
CA TYR A 52 9.51 -0.94 -4.40
C TYR A 52 10.03 -1.20 -3.00
N GLU A 53 10.86 -0.28 -2.51
CA GLU A 53 11.34 -0.30 -1.13
C GLU A 53 10.42 0.57 -0.25
N PHE A 54 9.48 -0.04 0.46
CA PHE A 54 8.53 0.71 1.30
C PHE A 54 8.22 0.06 2.64
N GLU A 55 7.93 0.90 3.62
CA GLU A 55 7.46 0.46 4.93
C GLU A 55 5.97 0.76 5.10
N VAL A 56 5.22 -0.20 5.61
CA VAL A 56 3.79 -0.02 5.91
C VAL A 56 3.63 0.35 7.37
N VAL A 57 3.12 1.56 7.62
CA VAL A 57 2.79 2.03 8.96
C VAL A 57 1.28 2.09 9.09
N HIS A 58 0.74 1.25 9.96
CA HIS A 58 -0.67 1.31 10.33
C HIS A 58 -0.92 2.57 11.17
N ARG A 59 -1.91 3.37 10.77
CA ARG A 59 -2.39 4.53 11.54
C ARG A 59 -3.89 4.39 11.78
N PRO A 60 -4.36 4.44 13.02
CA PRO A 60 -5.78 4.29 13.34
C PRO A 60 -6.62 5.39 12.69
N GLY A 61 -7.81 5.00 12.18
CA GLY A 61 -8.68 5.83 11.33
C GLY A 61 -9.01 7.23 11.86
N GLN A 62 -9.04 7.43 13.19
CA GLN A 62 -9.22 8.77 13.78
C GLN A 62 -8.17 9.80 13.34
N GLN A 63 -6.94 9.37 13.04
CA GLN A 63 -5.85 10.24 12.55
C GLN A 63 -5.76 10.29 11.01
N HIS A 64 -6.68 9.64 10.31
CA HIS A 64 -6.71 9.52 8.85
C HIS A 64 -7.82 10.36 8.18
N ARG A 65 -8.41 11.32 8.90
CA ARG A 65 -9.50 12.19 8.41
C ARG A 65 -9.24 12.79 7.02
N ASN A 66 -7.99 13.18 6.73
CA ASN A 66 -7.61 13.80 5.46
C ASN A 66 -7.67 12.81 4.29
N ALA A 67 -7.13 11.61 4.48
CA ALA A 67 -7.12 10.55 3.46
C ALA A 67 -8.52 9.93 3.30
N ASP A 68 -9.24 9.81 4.40
CA ASP A 68 -10.58 9.24 4.43
C ASP A 68 -11.63 10.16 3.77
N ALA A 69 -11.46 11.48 3.87
CA ALA A 69 -12.27 12.43 3.10
C ALA A 69 -12.07 12.31 1.58
N LEU A 70 -10.86 11.93 1.14
CA LEU A 70 -10.53 11.74 -0.28
C LEU A 70 -10.97 10.38 -0.81
N SER A 71 -10.95 9.33 0.02
CA SER A 71 -11.42 7.99 -0.40
C SER A 71 -12.94 7.87 -0.42
N ARG A 72 -13.65 8.59 0.47
CA ARG A 72 -15.13 8.59 0.55
C ARG A 72 -15.83 9.49 -0.46
N ARG A 73 -15.10 10.32 -1.21
CA ARG A 73 -15.63 11.10 -2.34
C ARG A 73 -15.42 10.33 -3.64
N VAL A 74 -16.23 9.28 -3.85
CA VAL A 74 -16.46 8.64 -5.14
C VAL A 74 -17.96 8.42 -5.29
#